data_AF-M0FY58-F1
#
_entry.id   AF-M0FY58-F1
#
_cell.length_a   1.000
_cell.length_b   1.000
_cell.length_c   1.000
_cell.angle_alpha   90.00
_cell.angle_beta   90.00
_cell.angle_gamma   90.00
#
_symmetry.space_group_name_H-M   'P 1'
#
loop_
_entity.id
_entity.type
_entity.pdbx_description
1 polymer ?
#
loop_
_entity_poly.entity_id
_entity_poly.type
_entity_poly.pdbx_seq_one_letter_code
_entity_poly.pdbx_strand_id
1 'polypeptide(L)'
;MSDGRVTGESAPPASEVVTADDVADAHERLDGVVHRTPLDSSRTIADRCGAERVDLKLENVQRTGSFKIRGAYNAMAQLPESVRERGVVASSAGNHAQGVALAGDLLDIDTTIVVPEITPAVKIDATRGYGAEVVVEGDLYEESYEHALRLADDEGLEFVHPFDDAAVIAGQGTVGRELAADAPDVDTVLVSIGGGGLISGIATALKARNPDVRVVGVQPEGAAHAKPSLEADEIRMLSEVDTVAEGIADARLLERTFAVVRDRVDDVVSVDDTDLAVATTVLAERAKTVAEPAGAAPVAALLSGAVDVEGEHVAAVVSGGNVGLSEHAELTRVGMEALGRAAEARLELDDWPAVLGDLSEAVAASGAELDSVERAARTAADEPNRVPVEVRLDGSGPDHLADALGSLAAVDGVEVASHSLDRCVGESADSA
;
A
#
# COMPACT_ATOMS: atom_id res chain seq x y z
N MET A 1 21.54 0.01 -11.89
CA MET A 1 21.43 -1.16 -12.80
C MET A 1 22.80 -1.75 -13.12
N SER A 2 23.17 -2.86 -12.47
CA SER A 2 24.04 -3.83 -13.15
C SER A 2 23.19 -4.58 -14.18
N ASP A 3 23.73 -4.72 -15.39
CA ASP A 3 23.12 -5.41 -16.53
C ASP A 3 22.96 -6.91 -16.21
N GLY A 4 21.97 -7.23 -15.37
CA GLY A 4 21.53 -8.57 -15.07
C GLY A 4 20.76 -9.14 -16.25
N ARG A 5 21.43 -9.28 -17.40
CA ARG A 5 21.00 -10.24 -18.40
C ARG A 5 21.08 -11.61 -17.74
N VAL A 6 19.95 -12.09 -17.24
CA VAL A 6 19.77 -13.49 -16.88
C VAL A 6 19.85 -14.26 -18.19
N THR A 7 21.05 -14.74 -18.47
CA THR A 7 21.32 -15.67 -19.56
C THR A 7 20.73 -17.03 -19.21
N GLY A 8 19.51 -17.33 -19.67
CA GLY A 8 19.04 -18.69 -19.98
C GLY A 8 19.03 -19.78 -18.89
N GLU A 9 19.36 -19.49 -17.63
CA GLU A 9 19.11 -20.40 -16.51
C GLU A 9 17.70 -20.15 -15.96
N SER A 10 16.89 -21.22 -15.87
CA SER A 10 15.55 -21.12 -15.28
C SER A 10 15.67 -20.75 -13.81
N ALA A 11 14.85 -19.82 -13.32
CA ALA A 11 14.80 -19.48 -11.91
C ALA A 11 14.65 -20.75 -11.05
N PRO A 12 15.34 -20.83 -9.89
CA PRO A 12 15.35 -22.03 -9.05
C PRO A 12 13.92 -22.41 -8.62
N PRO A 13 13.67 -23.67 -8.22
CA PRO A 13 12.38 -24.02 -7.63
C PRO A 13 12.23 -23.33 -6.27
N ALA A 14 11.00 -22.98 -5.91
CA ALA A 14 10.71 -22.27 -4.67
C ALA A 14 11.20 -22.99 -3.40
N SER A 15 11.31 -24.31 -3.43
CA SER A 15 11.83 -25.12 -2.32
C SER A 15 13.33 -24.95 -2.07
N GLU A 16 14.10 -24.49 -3.07
CA GLU A 16 15.52 -24.14 -2.91
C GLU A 16 15.71 -22.71 -2.39
N VAL A 17 14.68 -21.87 -2.51
CA VAL A 17 14.69 -20.49 -2.01
C VAL A 17 14.29 -20.44 -0.53
N VAL A 18 13.14 -21.03 -0.19
CA VAL A 18 12.58 -21.00 1.17
C VAL A 18 11.62 -22.16 1.39
N THR A 19 11.70 -22.76 2.57
CA THR A 19 10.88 -23.90 3.00
C THR A 19 9.97 -23.54 4.18
N ALA A 20 9.04 -24.43 4.50
CA ALA A 20 8.19 -24.28 5.68
C ALA A 20 8.98 -24.40 7.00
N ASP A 21 10.09 -25.14 6.99
CA ASP A 21 10.99 -25.25 8.15
C ASP A 21 11.74 -23.94 8.38
N ASP A 22 12.20 -23.26 7.31
CA ASP A 22 12.81 -21.92 7.43
C ASP A 22 11.85 -20.90 8.06
N VAL A 23 10.56 -20.96 7.69
CA VAL A 23 9.51 -20.13 8.30
C VAL A 23 9.25 -20.52 9.76
N ALA A 24 9.33 -21.82 10.10
CA ALA A 24 9.18 -22.27 11.47
C ALA A 24 10.34 -21.78 12.35
N ASP A 25 11.58 -21.89 11.87
CA ASP A 25 12.77 -21.38 12.53
C ASP A 25 12.69 -19.86 12.70
N ALA A 26 12.22 -19.14 11.67
CA ALA A 26 12.03 -17.69 11.75
C ALA A 26 10.98 -17.31 12.81
N HIS A 27 9.92 -18.10 12.94
CA HIS A 27 8.90 -17.88 13.98
C HIS A 27 9.48 -18.03 15.39
N GLU A 28 10.37 -19.00 15.61
CA GLU A 28 11.06 -19.16 16.89
C GLU A 28 12.01 -17.98 17.18
N ARG A 29 12.77 -17.50 16.19
CA ARG A 29 13.65 -16.33 16.36
C ARG A 29 12.90 -15.03 16.65
N LEU A 30 11.66 -14.91 16.18
CA LEU A 30 10.84 -13.71 16.34
C LEU A 30 9.99 -13.72 17.63
N ASP A 31 10.01 -14.80 18.42
CA ASP A 31 9.29 -14.88 19.69
C ASP A 31 9.80 -13.81 20.67
N GLY A 32 8.86 -13.05 21.25
CA GLY A 32 9.18 -11.89 22.10
C GLY A 32 9.72 -10.65 21.37
N VAL A 33 9.99 -10.75 20.07
CA VAL A 33 10.51 -9.64 19.25
C VAL A 33 9.38 -8.91 18.54
N VAL A 34 8.48 -9.64 17.90
CA VAL A 34 7.35 -9.07 17.13
C VAL A 34 6.03 -9.26 17.87
N HIS A 35 5.06 -8.42 17.56
CA HIS A 35 3.69 -8.62 18.03
C HIS A 35 3.05 -9.76 17.26
N ARG A 36 2.30 -10.62 17.97
CA ARG A 36 1.26 -11.44 17.36
C ARG A 36 0.11 -10.52 16.97
N THR A 37 0.07 -10.08 15.72
CA THR A 37 -0.89 -9.06 15.27
C THR A 37 -2.31 -9.64 15.20
N PRO A 38 -3.35 -8.82 15.44
CA PRO A 38 -4.73 -9.28 15.37
C PRO A 38 -5.13 -9.80 13.98
N LEU A 39 -6.04 -10.78 13.98
CA LEU A 39 -6.84 -11.16 12.83
C LEU A 39 -8.28 -10.70 13.10
N ASP A 40 -8.67 -9.56 12.55
CA ASP A 40 -9.94 -8.89 12.89
C ASP A 40 -11.00 -9.10 11.80
N SER A 41 -12.21 -9.50 12.19
CA SER A 41 -13.27 -9.81 11.23
C SER A 41 -14.03 -8.55 10.78
N SER A 42 -14.27 -8.39 9.48
CA SER A 42 -15.03 -7.25 8.94
C SER A 42 -16.28 -7.71 8.20
N ARG A 43 -17.44 -7.60 8.87
CA ARG A 43 -18.75 -7.83 8.24
C ARG A 43 -19.03 -6.84 7.10
N THR A 44 -18.63 -5.58 7.27
CA THR A 44 -18.89 -4.54 6.26
C THR A 44 -18.18 -4.84 4.94
N ILE A 45 -16.96 -5.39 5.00
CA ILE A 45 -16.21 -5.74 3.79
C ILE A 45 -16.77 -7.03 3.19
N ALA A 46 -17.06 -8.04 4.01
CA ALA A 46 -17.69 -9.28 3.57
C ALA A 46 -19.01 -9.04 2.81
N ASP A 47 -19.91 -8.22 3.38
CA ASP A 47 -21.20 -7.87 2.76
C ASP A 47 -21.03 -7.15 1.40
N ARG A 48 -19.92 -6.43 1.19
CA ARG A 48 -19.65 -5.66 -0.03
C ARG A 48 -19.01 -6.50 -1.13
N CYS A 49 -18.19 -7.49 -0.79
CA CYS A 49 -17.51 -8.34 -1.76
C CYS A 49 -18.16 -9.72 -1.96
N GLY A 50 -19.26 -10.02 -1.24
CA GLY A 50 -19.99 -11.28 -1.38
C GLY A 50 -19.35 -12.48 -0.65
N ALA A 51 -18.24 -12.26 0.06
CA ALA A 51 -17.59 -13.31 0.85
C ALA A 51 -18.46 -13.73 2.04
N GLU A 52 -18.41 -15.02 2.43
CA GLU A 52 -19.06 -15.49 3.66
C GLU A 52 -18.41 -14.81 4.88
N ARG A 53 -17.09 -14.63 4.84
CA ARG A 53 -16.32 -14.00 5.91
C ARG A 53 -15.09 -13.31 5.36
N VAL A 54 -14.80 -12.12 5.88
CA VAL A 54 -13.52 -11.42 5.64
C VAL A 54 -12.84 -11.15 6.98
N ASP A 55 -11.60 -11.59 7.09
CA ASP A 55 -10.70 -11.27 8.19
C ASP A 55 -9.53 -10.40 7.72
N LEU A 56 -9.08 -9.49 8.56
CA LEU A 56 -8.01 -8.52 8.30
C LEU A 56 -6.80 -8.86 9.17
N LYS A 57 -5.67 -9.22 8.55
CA LYS A 57 -4.42 -9.44 9.26
C LYS A 57 -3.68 -8.12 9.42
N LEU A 58 -3.72 -7.56 10.62
CA LEU A 58 -3.33 -6.16 10.89
C LEU A 58 -1.81 -6.01 11.13
N GLU A 59 -0.99 -6.18 10.09
CA GLU A 59 0.45 -5.92 10.19
C GLU A 59 0.79 -4.42 10.31
N ASN A 60 -0.15 -3.52 10.01
CA ASN A 60 -0.03 -2.09 10.28
C ASN A 60 0.08 -1.75 11.78
N VAL A 61 -0.31 -2.65 12.69
CA VAL A 61 -0.10 -2.48 14.15
C VAL A 61 1.15 -3.19 14.68
N GLN A 62 2.00 -3.71 13.78
CA GLN A 62 3.28 -4.29 14.15
C GLN A 62 4.24 -3.19 14.65
N ARG A 63 5.32 -3.59 15.32
CA ARG A 63 6.46 -2.70 15.60
C ARG A 63 6.91 -2.05 14.29
N THR A 64 7.28 -0.78 14.33
CA THR A 64 7.57 0.05 13.14
C THR A 64 6.39 0.27 12.18
N GLY A 65 5.16 -0.08 12.57
CA GLY A 65 3.95 0.19 11.77
C GLY A 65 3.79 -0.67 10.51
N SER A 66 4.57 -1.75 10.35
CA SER A 66 4.45 -2.67 9.21
C SER A 66 5.10 -4.04 9.48
N PHE A 67 4.86 -4.99 8.58
CA PHE A 67 5.42 -6.35 8.66
C PHE A 67 6.96 -6.43 8.59
N LYS A 68 7.64 -5.39 8.08
CA LYS A 68 9.05 -5.47 7.63
C LYS A 68 10.04 -5.89 8.72
N ILE A 69 9.76 -5.56 9.99
CA ILE A 69 10.59 -5.98 11.13
C ILE A 69 10.77 -7.51 11.21
N ARG A 70 9.79 -8.30 10.74
CA ARG A 70 9.84 -9.77 10.80
C ARG A 70 11.01 -10.31 9.98
N GLY A 71 11.10 -9.96 8.70
CA GLY A 71 12.22 -10.40 7.86
C GLY A 71 13.52 -9.67 8.14
N ALA A 72 13.50 -8.38 8.47
CA ALA A 72 14.72 -7.65 8.82
C ALA A 72 15.41 -8.28 10.03
N TYR A 73 14.66 -8.48 11.12
CA TYR A 73 15.20 -9.13 12.32
C TYR A 73 15.61 -10.58 12.04
N ASN A 74 14.80 -11.38 11.34
CA ASN A 74 15.16 -12.77 11.06
C ASN A 74 16.46 -12.89 10.24
N ALA A 75 16.68 -12.02 9.25
CA ALA A 75 17.91 -12.00 8.47
C ALA A 75 19.11 -11.58 9.35
N MET A 76 18.99 -10.47 10.07
CA MET A 76 20.08 -9.94 10.91
C MET A 76 20.43 -10.86 12.09
N ALA A 77 19.44 -11.52 12.68
CA ALA A 77 19.63 -12.46 13.79
C ALA A 77 20.35 -13.76 13.39
N GLN A 78 20.59 -13.98 12.09
CA GLN A 78 21.36 -15.11 11.58
C GLN A 78 22.80 -14.73 11.18
N LEU A 79 23.14 -13.45 11.21
CA LEU A 79 24.48 -12.99 10.85
C LEU A 79 25.53 -13.54 11.83
N PRO A 80 26.68 -14.03 11.34
CA PRO A 80 27.81 -14.38 12.19
C PRO A 80 28.29 -13.19 13.02
N GLU A 81 28.80 -13.44 14.23
CA GLU A 81 29.30 -12.40 15.13
C GLU A 81 30.30 -11.46 14.44
N SER A 82 31.23 -12.00 13.65
CA SER A 82 32.19 -11.20 12.88
C SER A 82 31.57 -10.24 11.86
N VAL A 83 30.35 -10.55 11.37
CA VAL A 83 29.60 -9.68 10.45
C VAL A 83 28.83 -8.62 11.25
N ARG A 84 28.21 -9.02 12.37
CA ARG A 84 27.52 -8.11 13.28
C ARG A 84 28.43 -7.02 13.83
N GLU A 85 29.66 -7.36 14.19
CA GLU A 85 30.69 -6.40 14.66
C GLU A 85 31.05 -5.33 13.62
N ARG A 86 30.84 -5.60 12.32
CA ARG A 86 31.09 -4.62 11.26
C ARG A 86 29.87 -3.73 10.99
N GLY A 87 28.67 -4.25 11.25
CA GLY A 87 27.41 -3.55 11.00
C GLY A 87 26.76 -3.95 9.67
N VAL A 88 25.60 -3.36 9.44
CA VAL A 88 24.75 -3.60 8.27
C VAL A 88 24.43 -2.31 7.54
N VAL A 89 24.11 -2.44 6.25
CA VAL A 89 23.62 -1.34 5.44
C VAL A 89 22.36 -1.74 4.68
N ALA A 90 21.42 -0.82 4.53
CA ALA A 90 20.27 -0.98 3.65
C ALA A 90 19.97 0.31 2.90
N SER A 91 19.23 0.23 1.79
CA SER A 91 18.69 1.40 1.11
C SER A 91 17.16 1.34 1.06
N SER A 92 16.53 2.29 1.77
CA SER A 92 15.08 2.49 1.79
C SER A 92 14.78 3.80 2.52
N ALA A 93 13.74 4.52 2.08
CA ALA A 93 13.21 5.67 2.79
C ALA A 93 11.94 5.34 3.62
N GLY A 94 11.55 4.07 3.72
CA GLY A 94 10.23 3.66 4.23
C GLY A 94 10.26 2.51 5.22
N ASN A 95 9.28 1.61 5.11
CA ASN A 95 9.04 0.51 6.04
C ASN A 95 10.27 -0.40 6.26
N HIS A 96 11.06 -0.66 5.22
CA HIS A 96 12.26 -1.48 5.35
C HIS A 96 13.33 -0.80 6.20
N ALA A 97 13.57 0.50 6.00
CA ALA A 97 14.53 1.26 6.81
C ALA A 97 14.20 1.23 8.31
N GLN A 98 12.93 1.44 8.66
CA GLN A 98 12.49 1.37 10.05
C GLN A 98 12.62 -0.05 10.63
N GLY A 99 12.30 -1.07 9.83
CA GLY A 99 12.45 -2.48 10.21
C GLY A 99 13.91 -2.87 10.47
N VAL A 100 14.84 -2.46 9.60
CA VAL A 100 16.29 -2.71 9.76
C VAL A 100 16.84 -1.91 10.94
N ALA A 101 16.48 -0.63 11.06
CA ALA A 101 16.92 0.21 12.18
C ALA A 101 16.52 -0.38 13.54
N LEU A 102 15.25 -0.77 13.68
CA LEU A 102 14.78 -1.41 14.91
C LEU A 102 15.42 -2.78 15.14
N ALA A 103 15.64 -3.57 14.09
CA ALA A 103 16.33 -4.85 14.22
C ALA A 103 17.78 -4.66 14.68
N GLY A 104 18.47 -3.63 14.18
CA GLY A 104 19.82 -3.25 14.59
C GLY A 104 19.90 -2.89 16.07
N ASP A 105 19.02 -2.01 16.54
CA ASP A 105 18.91 -1.62 17.96
C ASP A 105 18.70 -2.84 18.87
N LEU A 106 17.80 -3.75 18.50
CA LEU A 106 17.49 -4.95 19.30
C LEU A 106 18.60 -5.99 19.33
N LEU A 107 19.44 -6.03 18.30
CA LEU A 107 20.52 -7.00 18.15
C LEU A 107 21.89 -6.44 18.52
N ASP A 108 21.96 -5.18 18.94
CA ASP A 108 23.20 -4.41 19.13
C ASP A 108 24.09 -4.45 17.86
N ILE A 109 23.50 -4.16 16.69
CA ILE A 109 24.19 -4.11 15.39
C ILE A 109 24.12 -2.69 14.83
N ASP A 110 25.29 -2.10 14.56
CA ASP A 110 25.40 -0.81 13.89
C ASP A 110 24.69 -0.87 12.52
N THR A 111 23.78 0.08 12.29
CA THR A 111 22.89 0.08 11.12
C THR A 111 22.99 1.39 10.36
N THR A 112 23.35 1.29 9.08
CA THR A 112 23.40 2.42 8.16
C THR A 112 22.27 2.33 7.14
N ILE A 113 21.47 3.38 7.02
CA ILE A 113 20.39 3.48 6.03
C ILE A 113 20.75 4.56 5.02
N VAL A 114 20.82 4.19 3.74
CA VAL A 114 21.07 5.11 2.64
C VAL A 114 19.75 5.54 2.00
N VAL A 115 19.51 6.84 1.93
CA VAL A 115 18.30 7.46 1.37
C VAL A 115 18.64 8.54 0.34
N PRO A 116 17.78 8.81 -0.65
CA PRO A 116 18.01 9.87 -1.62
C PRO A 116 17.73 11.27 -1.04
N GLU A 117 18.29 12.30 -1.67
CA GLU A 117 18.13 13.72 -1.27
C GLU A 117 16.66 14.16 -1.20
N ILE A 118 15.81 13.59 -2.05
CA ILE A 118 14.38 13.91 -2.11
C ILE A 118 13.57 13.36 -0.92
N THR A 119 14.18 12.56 -0.05
CA THR A 119 13.48 11.90 1.05
C THR A 119 12.95 12.92 2.06
N PRO A 120 11.64 12.91 2.38
CA PRO A 120 11.08 13.80 3.38
C PRO A 120 11.76 13.68 4.75
N ALA A 121 12.02 14.81 5.40
CA ALA A 121 12.70 14.86 6.71
C ALA A 121 12.00 13.99 7.78
N VAL A 122 10.67 13.90 7.75
CA VAL A 122 9.90 13.05 8.69
C VAL A 122 10.26 11.56 8.56
N LYS A 123 10.54 11.05 7.35
CA LYS A 123 10.93 9.66 7.11
C LYS A 123 12.37 9.41 7.58
N ILE A 124 13.25 10.40 7.40
CA ILE A 124 14.63 10.40 7.92
C ILE A 124 14.64 10.38 9.46
N ASP A 125 13.88 11.28 10.09
CA ASP A 125 13.83 11.42 11.54
C ASP A 125 13.21 10.18 12.21
N ALA A 126 12.20 9.55 11.59
CA ALA A 126 11.65 8.28 12.07
C ALA A 126 12.72 7.17 12.07
N THR A 127 13.52 7.08 11.01
CA THR A 127 14.60 6.08 10.88
C THR A 127 15.71 6.33 11.92
N ARG A 128 16.15 7.59 12.08
CA ARG A 128 17.12 7.99 13.11
C ARG A 128 16.59 7.75 14.53
N GLY A 129 15.29 7.91 14.74
CA GLY A 129 14.64 7.66 16.02
C GLY A 129 14.74 6.21 16.50
N TYR A 130 14.98 5.26 15.58
CA TYR A 130 15.25 3.85 15.88
C TYR A 130 16.75 3.53 16.00
N GLY A 131 17.63 4.53 16.04
CA GLY A 131 19.06 4.34 16.31
C GLY A 131 19.95 4.11 15.10
N ALA A 132 19.40 4.13 13.88
CA ALA A 132 20.20 3.99 12.66
C ALA A 132 20.94 5.29 12.28
N GLU A 133 22.15 5.13 11.75
CA GLU A 133 22.81 6.18 10.97
C GLU A 133 22.08 6.32 9.63
N VAL A 134 21.79 7.56 9.23
CA VAL A 134 21.16 7.84 7.93
C VAL A 134 22.10 8.66 7.07
N VAL A 135 22.53 8.03 5.97
CA VAL A 135 23.36 8.64 4.92
C VAL A 135 22.43 9.11 3.81
N VAL A 136 22.48 10.41 3.51
CA VAL A 136 21.70 11.00 2.41
C VAL A 136 22.62 11.10 1.20
N GLU A 137 22.41 10.26 0.20
CA GLU A 137 23.23 10.20 -1.00
C GLU A 137 22.42 9.71 -2.20
N GLY A 138 22.56 10.38 -3.34
CA GLY A 138 21.86 10.09 -4.59
C GLY A 138 20.62 10.96 -4.77
N ASP A 139 20.35 11.37 -6.01
CA ASP A 139 19.20 12.20 -6.34
C ASP A 139 17.89 11.38 -6.28
N LEU A 140 17.98 10.10 -6.67
CA LEU A 140 16.87 9.15 -6.75
C LEU A 140 17.23 7.83 -6.06
N TYR A 141 16.21 7.00 -5.81
CA TYR A 141 16.36 5.72 -5.08
C TYR A 141 17.43 4.80 -5.68
N GLU A 142 17.51 4.71 -7.01
CA GLU A 142 18.48 3.82 -7.67
C GLU A 142 19.93 4.20 -7.34
N GLU A 143 20.24 5.49 -7.29
CA GLU A 143 21.57 5.99 -6.94
C GLU A 143 21.92 5.72 -5.48
N SER A 144 20.95 5.89 -4.57
CA SER A 144 21.09 5.54 -3.15
C SER A 144 21.31 4.03 -2.95
N TYR A 145 20.60 3.21 -3.72
CA TYR A 145 20.75 1.75 -3.70
C TYR A 145 22.15 1.33 -4.18
N GLU A 146 22.62 1.88 -5.30
CA GLU A 146 23.97 1.63 -5.80
C GLU A 146 25.05 2.12 -4.83
N HIS A 147 24.82 3.26 -4.16
CA HIS A 147 25.71 3.71 -3.10
C HIS A 147 25.74 2.76 -1.90
N ALA A 148 24.59 2.28 -1.43
CA ALA A 148 24.51 1.32 -0.33
C ALA A 148 25.27 0.02 -0.65
N LEU A 149 25.17 -0.49 -1.88
CA LEU A 149 25.94 -1.66 -2.31
C LEU A 149 27.45 -1.41 -2.36
N ARG A 150 27.88 -0.23 -2.83
CA ARG A 150 29.31 0.14 -2.79
C ARG A 150 29.81 0.28 -1.37
N LEU A 151 29.03 0.90 -0.48
CA LEU A 151 29.36 1.05 0.93
C LEU A 151 29.48 -0.32 1.62
N ALA A 152 28.59 -1.26 1.28
CA ALA A 152 28.67 -2.64 1.74
C ALA A 152 30.00 -3.32 1.35
N ASP A 153 30.43 -3.16 0.09
CA ASP A 153 31.68 -3.75 -0.42
C ASP A 153 32.92 -3.07 0.16
N ASP A 154 32.95 -1.73 0.17
CA ASP A 154 34.10 -0.93 0.60
C ASP A 154 34.37 -1.04 2.11
N GLU A 155 33.32 -1.09 2.94
CA GLU A 155 33.44 -1.16 4.41
C GLU A 155 33.20 -2.57 4.97
N GLY A 156 32.83 -3.53 4.12
CA GLY A 156 32.54 -4.90 4.51
C GLY A 156 31.24 -5.08 5.30
N LEU A 157 30.30 -4.14 5.19
CA LEU A 157 28.98 -4.22 5.81
C LEU A 157 28.12 -5.29 5.12
N GLU A 158 27.18 -5.89 5.85
CA GLU A 158 26.18 -6.76 5.22
C GLU A 158 25.04 -5.92 4.63
N PHE A 159 24.70 -6.14 3.36
CA PHE A 159 23.54 -5.49 2.76
C PHE A 159 22.25 -6.24 3.09
N VAL A 160 21.34 -5.61 3.86
CA VAL A 160 20.05 -6.22 4.22
C VAL A 160 19.02 -5.92 3.14
N HIS A 161 18.80 -6.88 2.24
CA HIS A 161 17.90 -6.72 1.11
C HIS A 161 16.42 -6.60 1.53
N PRO A 162 15.61 -5.72 0.92
CA PRO A 162 14.22 -5.46 1.36
C PRO A 162 13.21 -6.59 1.11
N PHE A 163 13.51 -7.54 0.23
CA PHE A 163 12.59 -8.64 -0.13
C PHE A 163 13.23 -9.91 -0.75
N ASP A 164 14.18 -9.78 -1.68
CA ASP A 164 14.82 -10.89 -2.41
C ASP A 164 15.94 -11.63 -1.65
N ASP A 165 15.72 -11.88 -0.36
CA ASP A 165 16.62 -12.65 0.51
C ASP A 165 15.83 -13.78 1.19
N ALA A 166 16.42 -14.98 1.26
CA ALA A 166 15.74 -16.16 1.79
C ALA A 166 15.35 -16.01 3.27
N ALA A 167 16.21 -15.41 4.08
CA ALA A 167 15.92 -15.17 5.50
C ALA A 167 14.87 -14.07 5.68
N VAL A 168 14.89 -13.03 4.84
CA VAL A 168 13.84 -12.01 4.82
C VAL A 168 12.50 -12.65 4.48
N ILE A 169 12.42 -13.43 3.40
CA ILE A 169 11.20 -14.15 2.97
C ILE A 169 10.68 -15.06 4.08
N ALA A 170 11.56 -15.86 4.70
CA ALA A 170 11.19 -16.75 5.81
C ALA A 170 10.60 -15.98 7.01
N GLY A 171 11.20 -14.83 7.36
CA GLY A 171 10.66 -13.96 8.41
C GLY A 171 9.29 -13.41 8.06
N GLN A 172 9.06 -12.96 6.82
CA GLN A 172 7.74 -12.50 6.41
C GLN A 172 6.71 -13.63 6.40
N GLY A 173 7.13 -14.86 6.08
CA GLY A 173 6.28 -16.04 6.10
C GLY A 173 5.72 -16.40 7.47
N THR A 174 6.28 -15.84 8.54
CA THR A 174 5.67 -15.98 9.86
C THR A 174 4.26 -15.42 9.90
N VAL A 175 3.92 -14.39 9.12
CA VAL A 175 2.54 -13.90 8.93
C VAL A 175 1.62 -15.02 8.44
N GLY A 176 2.04 -15.79 7.43
CA GLY A 176 1.28 -16.92 6.90
C GLY A 176 1.14 -18.06 7.90
N ARG A 177 2.16 -18.28 8.74
CA ARG A 177 2.05 -19.21 9.87
C ARG A 177 1.04 -18.72 10.91
N GLU A 178 0.94 -17.41 11.13
CA GLU A 178 -0.07 -16.84 12.03
C GLU A 178 -1.48 -17.08 11.48
N LEU A 179 -1.69 -16.74 10.22
CA LEU A 179 -2.94 -16.96 9.49
C LEU A 179 -3.38 -18.43 9.53
N ALA A 180 -2.49 -19.37 9.21
CA ALA A 180 -2.81 -20.80 9.25
C ALA A 180 -3.25 -21.30 10.63
N ALA A 181 -2.83 -20.64 11.71
CA ALA A 181 -3.23 -20.99 13.07
C ALA A 181 -4.52 -20.28 13.49
N ASP A 182 -4.71 -19.03 13.10
CA ASP A 182 -5.84 -18.18 13.51
C ASP A 182 -7.10 -18.39 12.65
N ALA A 183 -6.92 -18.80 11.38
CA ALA A 183 -7.97 -19.12 10.41
C ALA A 183 -7.60 -20.40 9.62
N PRO A 184 -7.68 -21.59 10.25
CA PRO A 184 -7.32 -22.87 9.62
C PRO A 184 -8.24 -23.27 8.46
N ASP A 185 -9.40 -22.63 8.35
CA ASP A 185 -10.46 -22.81 7.36
C ASP A 185 -10.49 -21.72 6.28
N VAL A 186 -9.48 -20.86 6.20
CA VAL A 186 -9.40 -19.81 5.17
C VAL A 186 -9.32 -20.43 3.76
N ASP A 187 -10.14 -19.93 2.84
CA ASP A 187 -10.14 -20.34 1.44
C ASP A 187 -9.15 -19.51 0.62
N THR A 188 -9.15 -18.18 0.83
CA THR A 188 -8.36 -17.24 0.04
C THR A 188 -7.61 -16.23 0.91
N VAL A 189 -6.33 -15.98 0.60
CA VAL A 189 -5.50 -14.96 1.26
C VAL A 189 -4.98 -13.96 0.23
N LEU A 190 -5.31 -12.67 0.42
CA LEU A 190 -4.86 -11.58 -0.45
C LEU A 190 -3.67 -10.85 0.19
N VAL A 191 -2.63 -10.62 -0.61
CA VAL A 191 -1.36 -10.03 -0.15
C VAL A 191 -0.85 -9.02 -1.18
N SER A 192 -0.38 -7.87 -0.73
CA SER A 192 0.23 -6.87 -1.60
C SER A 192 1.58 -7.35 -2.17
N ILE A 193 1.86 -6.96 -3.42
CA ILE A 193 3.11 -7.29 -4.13
C ILE A 193 3.81 -6.00 -4.57
N GLY A 194 4.90 -5.67 -3.89
CA GLY A 194 6.01 -4.90 -4.48
C GLY A 194 7.04 -5.88 -5.02
N GLY A 195 8.22 -5.93 -4.41
CA GLY A 195 9.24 -6.93 -4.73
C GLY A 195 8.91 -8.39 -4.35
N GLY A 196 7.73 -8.70 -3.83
CA GLY A 196 7.24 -10.09 -3.65
C GLY A 196 7.68 -10.83 -2.38
N GLY A 197 8.49 -10.25 -1.51
CA GLY A 197 9.00 -10.94 -0.30
C GLY A 197 7.92 -11.37 0.70
N LEU A 198 6.90 -10.53 0.93
CA LEU A 198 5.79 -10.82 1.85
C LEU A 198 4.94 -12.00 1.36
N ILE A 199 4.42 -11.91 0.13
CA ILE A 199 3.59 -12.97 -0.44
C ILE A 199 4.36 -14.28 -0.58
N SER A 200 5.65 -14.22 -0.92
CA SER A 200 6.50 -15.41 -1.03
C SER A 200 6.56 -16.17 0.30
N GLY A 201 6.78 -15.46 1.40
CA GLY A 201 6.81 -16.06 2.73
C GLY A 201 5.45 -16.62 3.13
N ILE A 202 4.38 -15.84 2.94
CA ILE A 202 3.01 -16.22 3.30
C ILE A 202 2.58 -17.48 2.53
N ALA A 203 2.77 -17.48 1.21
CA ALA A 203 2.44 -18.61 0.35
C ALA A 203 3.20 -19.88 0.77
N THR A 204 4.48 -19.74 1.13
CA THR A 204 5.29 -20.86 1.64
C THR A 204 4.69 -21.50 2.88
N ALA A 205 4.24 -20.68 3.85
CA ALA A 205 3.66 -21.17 5.09
C ALA A 205 2.27 -21.79 4.89
N LEU A 206 1.41 -21.14 4.10
CA LEU A 206 0.04 -21.58 3.85
C LEU A 206 -0.01 -22.86 3.02
N LYS A 207 0.71 -22.90 1.88
CA LYS A 207 0.71 -24.07 0.98
C LYS A 207 1.29 -25.32 1.63
N ALA A 208 2.21 -25.16 2.60
CA ALA A 208 2.73 -26.28 3.37
C ALA A 208 1.70 -26.87 4.36
N ARG A 209 0.72 -26.08 4.79
CA ARG A 209 -0.37 -26.50 5.70
C ARG A 209 -1.57 -27.03 4.95
N ASN A 210 -2.01 -26.28 3.94
CA ASN A 210 -3.10 -26.65 3.07
C ASN A 210 -2.77 -26.14 1.65
N PRO A 211 -2.44 -27.03 0.69
CA PRO A 211 -2.09 -26.64 -0.66
C PRO A 211 -3.27 -26.03 -1.44
N ASP A 212 -4.51 -26.27 -0.99
CA ASP A 212 -5.74 -25.80 -1.64
C ASP A 212 -6.09 -24.34 -1.28
N VAL A 213 -5.43 -23.74 -0.27
CA VAL A 213 -5.62 -22.31 0.06
C VAL A 213 -5.15 -21.47 -1.12
N ARG A 214 -6.03 -20.62 -1.64
CA ARG A 214 -5.73 -19.70 -2.74
C ARG A 214 -4.96 -18.49 -2.20
N VAL A 215 -3.78 -18.22 -2.72
CA VAL A 215 -2.96 -17.05 -2.37
C VAL A 215 -2.93 -16.11 -3.57
N VAL A 216 -3.49 -14.91 -3.41
CA VAL A 216 -3.65 -13.93 -4.48
C VAL A 216 -2.81 -12.69 -4.20
N GLY A 217 -2.01 -12.30 -5.18
CA GLY A 217 -1.23 -11.07 -5.17
C GLY A 217 -2.03 -9.86 -5.62
N VAL A 218 -1.78 -8.70 -5.02
CA VAL A 218 -2.40 -7.43 -5.44
C VAL A 218 -1.32 -6.39 -5.70
N GLN A 219 -1.37 -5.75 -6.87
CA GLN A 219 -0.51 -4.62 -7.26
C GLN A 219 -1.34 -3.40 -7.66
N PRO A 220 -0.81 -2.18 -7.52
CA PRO A 220 -1.40 -1.04 -8.21
C PRO A 220 -1.17 -1.19 -9.71
N GLU A 221 -2.11 -0.74 -10.55
CA GLU A 221 -1.99 -0.81 -12.01
C GLU A 221 -0.68 -0.19 -12.52
N GLY A 222 -0.30 0.96 -11.98
CA GLY A 222 0.93 1.65 -12.35
C GLY A 222 2.23 0.97 -11.88
N ALA A 223 2.16 -0.14 -11.13
CA ALA A 223 3.30 -0.99 -10.79
C ALA A 223 3.06 -2.49 -11.08
N ALA A 224 2.10 -2.82 -11.95
CA ALA A 224 1.63 -4.19 -12.19
C ALA A 224 2.60 -5.08 -13.01
N HIS A 225 3.79 -5.37 -12.46
CA HIS A 225 4.83 -6.14 -13.15
C HIS A 225 4.72 -7.67 -13.00
N ALA A 226 4.06 -8.18 -11.96
CA ALA A 226 4.19 -9.58 -11.55
C ALA A 226 3.37 -10.49 -12.47
N LYS A 227 2.10 -10.15 -12.74
CA LYS A 227 1.26 -10.94 -13.64
C LYS A 227 1.88 -11.09 -15.05
N PRO A 228 2.34 -10.02 -15.73
CA PRO A 228 3.02 -10.16 -17.01
C PRO A 228 4.31 -10.98 -16.95
N SER A 229 5.00 -10.99 -15.80
CA SER A 229 6.20 -11.81 -15.61
C SER A 229 5.85 -13.29 -15.48
N LEU A 230 4.78 -13.62 -14.74
CA LEU A 230 4.30 -14.99 -14.54
C LEU A 230 3.76 -15.60 -15.83
N GLU A 231 2.95 -14.85 -16.58
CA GLU A 231 2.41 -15.30 -17.87
C GLU A 231 3.49 -15.56 -18.91
N ALA A 232 4.62 -14.85 -18.81
CA ALA A 232 5.78 -15.01 -19.69
C ALA A 232 6.78 -16.06 -19.21
N ASP A 233 6.66 -16.54 -17.97
CA ASP A 233 7.69 -17.30 -17.25
C ASP A 233 9.08 -16.62 -17.30
N GLU A 234 9.09 -15.27 -17.19
CA GLU A 234 10.29 -14.43 -17.28
C GLU A 234 10.10 -13.16 -16.46
N ILE A 235 11.14 -12.72 -15.73
CA ILE A 235 11.11 -11.45 -14.99
C ILE A 235 11.04 -10.28 -15.97
N ARG A 236 9.91 -9.57 -16.00
CA ARG A 236 9.73 -8.35 -16.78
C ARG A 236 9.90 -7.12 -15.91
N MET A 237 10.50 -6.09 -16.52
CA MET A 237 10.71 -4.78 -15.93
C MET A 237 9.79 -3.76 -16.61
N LEU A 238 9.08 -2.98 -15.80
CA LEU A 238 8.33 -1.82 -16.29
C LEU A 238 9.28 -0.68 -16.64
N SER A 239 8.94 0.10 -17.66
CA SER A 239 9.71 1.29 -18.04
C SER A 239 9.51 2.45 -17.08
N GLU A 240 8.37 2.47 -16.37
CA GLU A 240 7.95 3.53 -15.46
C GLU A 240 7.04 2.91 -14.39
N VAL A 241 7.00 3.55 -13.22
CA VAL A 241 6.10 3.22 -12.12
C VAL A 241 5.42 4.51 -11.65
N ASP A 242 4.10 4.49 -11.55
CA ASP A 242 3.30 5.65 -11.12
C ASP A 242 2.12 5.20 -10.25
N THR A 243 2.18 5.45 -8.95
CA THR A 243 1.12 5.06 -8.01
C THR A 243 1.29 5.78 -6.66
N VAL A 244 0.18 6.02 -5.97
CA VAL A 244 0.17 6.45 -4.55
C VAL A 244 0.71 5.38 -3.58
N ALA A 245 0.83 4.11 -4.02
CA ALA A 245 1.26 3.00 -3.17
C ALA A 245 2.78 2.82 -3.11
N GLU A 246 3.51 3.81 -2.58
CA GLU A 246 4.98 3.81 -2.52
C GLU A 246 5.60 2.50 -2.02
N GLY A 247 5.00 1.85 -1.01
CA GLY A 247 5.52 0.61 -0.41
C GLY A 247 5.50 -0.62 -1.32
N ILE A 248 4.82 -0.55 -2.46
CA ILE A 248 4.73 -1.60 -3.49
C ILE A 248 4.97 -1.05 -4.91
N ALA A 249 5.61 0.13 -5.02
CA ALA A 249 5.98 0.78 -6.27
C ALA A 249 7.31 0.22 -6.86
N ASP A 250 7.45 -1.11 -6.88
CA ASP A 250 8.58 -1.78 -7.51
C ASP A 250 8.36 -1.91 -9.04
N ALA A 251 9.44 -1.95 -9.83
CA ALA A 251 9.36 -2.06 -11.30
C ALA A 251 9.47 -3.51 -11.82
N ARG A 252 9.87 -4.46 -10.95
CA ARG A 252 9.99 -5.90 -11.24
C ARG A 252 10.09 -6.74 -9.96
N LEU A 253 9.79 -8.03 -10.10
CA LEU A 253 10.28 -9.06 -9.17
C LEU A 253 11.78 -9.31 -9.37
N LEU A 254 12.40 -10.00 -8.41
CA LEU A 254 13.77 -10.48 -8.50
C LEU A 254 13.81 -12.01 -8.44
N GLU A 255 14.99 -12.62 -8.57
CA GLU A 255 15.14 -14.05 -8.85
C GLU A 255 14.46 -14.96 -7.83
N ARG A 256 14.69 -14.73 -6.52
CA ARG A 256 14.15 -15.59 -5.46
C ARG A 256 12.64 -15.42 -5.30
N THR A 257 12.20 -14.16 -5.31
CA THR A 257 10.78 -13.81 -5.17
C THR A 257 9.97 -14.25 -6.38
N PHE A 258 10.50 -14.10 -7.60
CA PHE A 258 9.89 -14.65 -8.82
C PHE A 258 9.74 -16.18 -8.75
N ALA A 259 10.80 -16.89 -8.37
CA ALA A 259 10.76 -18.34 -8.20
C ALA A 259 9.64 -18.80 -7.25
N VAL A 260 9.50 -18.13 -6.09
CA VAL A 260 8.46 -18.48 -5.12
C VAL A 260 7.06 -18.10 -5.59
N VAL A 261 6.89 -16.91 -6.15
CA VAL A 261 5.59 -16.45 -6.66
C VAL A 261 5.11 -17.38 -7.79
N ARG A 262 5.99 -17.71 -8.76
CA ARG A 262 5.67 -18.63 -9.86
C ARG A 262 5.18 -20.00 -9.39
N ASP A 263 5.79 -20.55 -8.34
CA ASP A 263 5.48 -21.92 -7.92
C ASP A 263 4.35 -22.00 -6.88
N ARG A 264 4.06 -20.92 -6.13
CA ARG A 264 3.19 -20.98 -4.94
C ARG A 264 2.03 -19.98 -4.90
N VAL A 265 2.00 -18.97 -5.76
CA VAL A 265 0.93 -17.96 -5.82
C VAL A 265 -0.05 -18.34 -6.93
N ASP A 266 -1.35 -18.30 -6.64
CA ASP A 266 -2.38 -18.83 -7.52
C ASP A 266 -2.83 -17.81 -8.58
N ASP A 267 -2.85 -16.52 -8.24
CA ASP A 267 -3.14 -15.44 -9.18
C ASP A 267 -2.54 -14.11 -8.69
N VAL A 268 -2.43 -13.14 -9.59
CA VAL A 268 -2.11 -11.75 -9.30
C VAL A 268 -3.10 -10.85 -10.02
N VAL A 269 -3.68 -9.91 -9.28
CA VAL A 269 -4.61 -8.90 -9.79
C VAL A 269 -4.06 -7.50 -9.59
N SER A 270 -4.62 -6.54 -10.32
CA SER A 270 -4.31 -5.13 -10.17
C SER A 270 -5.53 -4.32 -9.74
N VAL A 271 -5.28 -3.19 -9.09
CA VAL A 271 -6.27 -2.19 -8.68
C VAL A 271 -5.74 -0.80 -9.00
N ASP A 272 -6.60 0.16 -9.30
CA ASP A 272 -6.17 1.52 -9.56
C ASP A 272 -5.96 2.32 -8.25
N ASP A 273 -5.41 3.53 -8.36
CA ASP A 273 -5.15 4.38 -7.19
C ASP A 273 -6.44 4.90 -6.52
N THR A 274 -7.56 4.94 -7.24
CA THR A 274 -8.87 5.31 -6.68
C THR A 274 -9.41 4.18 -5.80
N ASP A 275 -9.27 2.93 -6.23
CA ASP A 275 -9.59 1.74 -5.43
C ASP A 275 -8.76 1.72 -4.13
N LEU A 276 -7.48 2.07 -4.19
CA LEU A 276 -6.63 2.20 -3.01
C LEU A 276 -7.11 3.31 -2.07
N ALA A 277 -7.55 4.44 -2.60
CA ALA A 277 -8.14 5.53 -1.82
C ALA A 277 -9.44 5.11 -1.12
N VAL A 278 -10.31 4.39 -1.82
CA VAL A 278 -11.54 3.81 -1.28
C VAL A 278 -11.23 2.82 -0.16
N ALA A 279 -10.29 1.90 -0.38
CA ALA A 279 -9.92 0.91 0.62
C ALA A 279 -9.33 1.53 1.89
N THR A 280 -8.44 2.52 1.72
CA THR A 280 -7.87 3.29 2.83
C THR A 280 -8.97 3.98 3.65
N THR A 281 -9.92 4.61 2.97
CA THR A 281 -11.09 5.25 3.59
C THR A 281 -11.95 4.24 4.36
N VAL A 282 -12.27 3.10 3.73
CA VAL A 282 -13.12 2.06 4.35
C VAL A 282 -12.43 1.44 5.56
N LEU A 283 -11.12 1.21 5.52
CA LEU A 283 -10.34 0.72 6.67
C LEU A 283 -10.39 1.71 7.84
N ALA A 284 -10.17 3.01 7.58
CA ALA A 284 -10.26 4.04 8.61
C ALA A 284 -11.67 4.15 9.20
N GLU A 285 -12.71 4.07 8.38
CA GLU A 285 -14.09 4.19 8.82
C GLU A 285 -14.67 2.95 9.50
N ARG A 286 -14.34 1.75 9.00
CA ARG A 286 -15.07 0.51 9.33
C ARG A 286 -14.23 -0.44 10.17
N ALA A 287 -12.93 -0.51 9.91
CA ALA A 287 -11.99 -1.25 10.75
C ALA A 287 -11.33 -0.38 11.82
N LYS A 288 -11.51 0.95 11.77
CA LYS A 288 -10.95 1.93 12.72
C LYS A 288 -9.44 1.84 12.83
N THR A 289 -8.79 1.60 11.69
CA THR A 289 -7.35 1.42 11.59
C THR A 289 -6.77 2.31 10.48
N VAL A 290 -5.56 2.81 10.70
CA VAL A 290 -4.84 3.63 9.69
C VAL A 290 -4.00 2.69 8.86
N ALA A 291 -4.26 2.65 7.56
CA ALA A 291 -3.48 1.89 6.60
C ALA A 291 -2.83 2.86 5.60
N GLU A 292 -1.61 2.54 5.17
CA GLU A 292 -1.04 3.18 3.99
C GLU A 292 -1.62 2.52 2.72
N PRO A 293 -1.52 3.14 1.52
CA PRO A 293 -2.17 2.61 0.32
C PRO A 293 -1.70 1.19 -0.04
N ALA A 294 -0.39 0.93 0.11
CA ALA A 294 0.19 -0.41 -0.07
C ALA A 294 -0.38 -1.46 0.90
N GLY A 295 -0.70 -1.05 2.13
CA GLY A 295 -1.38 -1.88 3.13
C GLY A 295 -2.87 -2.09 2.85
N ALA A 296 -3.51 -1.13 2.17
CA ALA A 296 -4.92 -1.22 1.81
C ALA A 296 -5.17 -2.02 0.53
N ALA A 297 -4.15 -2.28 -0.30
CA ALA A 297 -4.30 -2.92 -1.61
C ALA A 297 -5.08 -4.26 -1.58
N PRO A 298 -4.84 -5.20 -0.65
CA PRO A 298 -5.66 -6.41 -0.55
C PRO A 298 -7.15 -6.15 -0.32
N VAL A 299 -7.50 -5.09 0.43
CA VAL A 299 -8.89 -4.69 0.66
C VAL A 299 -9.46 -3.98 -0.57
N ALA A 300 -8.64 -3.21 -1.29
CA ALA A 300 -9.02 -2.59 -2.56
C ALA A 300 -9.48 -3.64 -3.57
N ALA A 301 -8.72 -4.72 -3.74
CA ALA A 301 -9.07 -5.80 -4.66
C ALA A 301 -10.40 -6.50 -4.30
N LEU A 302 -10.73 -6.59 -3.00
CA LEU A 302 -12.03 -7.11 -2.56
C LEU A 302 -13.17 -6.15 -2.86
N LEU A 303 -12.97 -4.85 -2.65
CA LEU A 303 -14.02 -3.84 -2.81
C LEU A 303 -14.30 -3.50 -4.27
N SER A 304 -13.29 -3.58 -5.16
CA SER A 304 -13.45 -3.34 -6.59
C SER A 304 -13.94 -4.57 -7.37
N GLY A 305 -13.97 -5.74 -6.73
CA GLY A 305 -14.34 -7.00 -7.38
C GLY A 305 -13.26 -7.55 -8.31
N ALA A 306 -12.01 -7.09 -8.17
CA ALA A 306 -10.88 -7.61 -8.92
C ALA A 306 -10.61 -9.11 -8.66
N VAL A 307 -11.10 -9.64 -7.53
CA VAL A 307 -11.07 -11.06 -7.18
C VAL A 307 -12.47 -11.54 -6.83
N ASP A 308 -12.92 -12.62 -7.46
CA ASP A 308 -14.17 -13.31 -7.08
C ASP A 308 -13.94 -14.16 -5.83
N VAL A 309 -14.67 -13.82 -4.77
CA VAL A 309 -14.60 -14.46 -3.45
C VAL A 309 -16.00 -14.81 -2.92
N GLU A 310 -17.00 -14.91 -3.79
CA GLU A 310 -18.39 -15.16 -3.38
C GLU A 310 -18.51 -16.42 -2.53
N GLY A 311 -19.03 -16.29 -1.31
CA GLY A 311 -19.21 -17.38 -0.36
C GLY A 311 -17.92 -17.96 0.23
N GLU A 312 -16.75 -17.34 0.01
CA GLU A 312 -15.47 -17.80 0.57
C GLU A 312 -15.20 -17.19 1.98
N HIS A 313 -14.37 -17.87 2.78
CA HIS A 313 -13.66 -17.27 3.91
C HIS A 313 -12.33 -16.68 3.43
N VAL A 314 -12.23 -15.36 3.48
CA VAL A 314 -11.11 -14.60 2.95
C VAL A 314 -10.31 -13.93 4.06
N ALA A 315 -8.98 -13.93 3.95
CA ALA A 315 -8.11 -13.07 4.74
C ALA A 315 -7.38 -12.03 3.86
N ALA A 316 -7.43 -10.75 4.25
CA ALA A 316 -6.68 -9.67 3.60
C ALA A 316 -5.58 -9.16 4.52
N VAL A 317 -4.35 -9.08 4.02
CA VAL A 317 -3.20 -8.61 4.81
C VAL A 317 -3.08 -7.09 4.74
N VAL A 318 -3.33 -6.41 5.85
CA VAL A 318 -3.10 -4.96 5.98
C VAL A 318 -1.63 -4.74 6.31
N SER A 319 -0.78 -4.65 5.29
CA SER A 319 0.67 -4.82 5.44
C SER A 319 1.39 -3.70 6.20
N GLY A 320 0.86 -2.47 6.19
CA GLY A 320 1.50 -1.31 6.80
C GLY A 320 0.56 -0.12 7.00
N GLY A 321 0.97 0.80 7.87
CA GLY A 321 0.22 2.01 8.23
C GLY A 321 1.08 3.27 8.31
N ASN A 322 2.27 3.26 7.69
CA ASN A 322 3.23 4.37 7.80
C ASN A 322 2.98 5.43 6.74
N VAL A 323 1.96 6.24 6.98
CA VAL A 323 1.53 7.32 6.08
C VAL A 323 1.46 8.63 6.85
N GLY A 324 1.83 9.74 6.18
CA GLY A 324 1.66 11.07 6.76
C GLY A 324 0.17 11.38 6.91
N LEU A 325 -0.27 11.84 8.08
CA LEU A 325 -1.71 12.06 8.32
C LEU A 325 -2.34 13.10 7.40
N SER A 326 -1.56 14.08 6.91
CA SER A 326 -2.04 15.02 5.89
C SER A 326 -2.28 14.32 4.55
N GLU A 327 -1.34 13.50 4.09
CA GLU A 327 -1.48 12.70 2.87
C GLU A 327 -2.62 11.68 2.98
N HIS A 328 -2.74 11.01 4.13
CA HIS A 328 -3.86 10.11 4.40
C HIS A 328 -5.21 10.84 4.36
N ALA A 329 -5.29 12.08 4.87
CA ALA A 329 -6.52 12.87 4.83
C ALA A 329 -6.90 13.24 3.39
N GLU A 330 -5.94 13.69 2.58
CA GLU A 330 -6.17 13.99 1.15
C GLU A 330 -6.60 12.72 0.39
N LEU A 331 -5.94 11.58 0.62
CA LEU A 331 -6.32 10.32 -0.01
C LEU A 331 -7.70 9.83 0.47
N THR A 332 -8.02 10.04 1.75
CA THR A 332 -9.35 9.72 2.29
C THR A 332 -10.42 10.58 1.62
N ARG A 333 -10.13 11.84 1.31
CA ARG A 333 -11.05 12.72 0.58
C ARG A 333 -11.34 12.16 -0.81
N VAL A 334 -10.32 11.75 -1.56
CA VAL A 334 -10.49 11.07 -2.87
C VAL A 334 -11.36 9.82 -2.73
N GLY A 335 -11.12 8.99 -1.71
CA GLY A 335 -11.94 7.81 -1.45
C GLY A 335 -13.40 8.15 -1.07
N MET A 336 -13.64 9.23 -0.33
CA MET A 336 -14.99 9.71 -0.02
C MET A 336 -15.72 10.22 -1.26
N GLU A 337 -15.02 10.89 -2.18
CA GLU A 337 -15.57 11.31 -3.47
C GLU A 337 -15.96 10.10 -4.33
N ALA A 338 -15.07 9.12 -4.46
CA ALA A 338 -15.34 7.88 -5.20
C ALA A 338 -16.52 7.08 -4.61
N LEU A 339 -16.74 7.16 -3.29
CA LEU A 339 -17.89 6.57 -2.61
C LEU A 339 -19.18 7.43 -2.70
N GLY A 340 -19.13 8.58 -3.39
CA GLY A 340 -20.25 9.51 -3.53
C GLY A 340 -20.68 10.16 -2.21
N ARG A 341 -19.73 10.39 -1.30
CA ARG A 341 -19.96 11.01 0.02
C ARG A 341 -19.37 12.41 0.15
N ALA A 342 -18.48 12.77 -0.76
CA ALA A 342 -17.99 14.12 -0.93
C ALA A 342 -18.07 14.51 -2.41
N ALA A 343 -18.15 15.81 -2.68
CA ALA A 343 -18.03 16.34 -4.03
C ALA A 343 -17.32 17.70 -4.03
N GLU A 344 -16.36 17.86 -4.93
CA GLU A 344 -15.85 19.17 -5.32
C GLU A 344 -16.59 19.72 -6.54
N ALA A 345 -16.83 21.03 -6.55
CA ALA A 345 -17.37 21.75 -7.70
C ALA A 345 -16.67 23.09 -7.92
N ARG A 346 -16.49 23.44 -9.20
CA ARG A 346 -16.05 24.76 -9.62
C ARG A 346 -17.28 25.58 -9.99
N LEU A 347 -17.47 26.69 -9.29
CA LEU A 347 -18.53 27.67 -9.51
C LEU A 347 -17.97 28.93 -10.19
N GLU A 348 -18.78 29.55 -11.02
CA GLU A 348 -18.55 30.90 -11.54
C GLU A 348 -19.60 31.85 -10.97
N LEU A 349 -19.13 32.91 -10.32
CA LEU A 349 -19.98 33.81 -9.54
C LEU A 349 -19.99 35.23 -10.08
N ASP A 350 -21.17 35.83 -10.14
CA ASP A 350 -21.37 37.22 -10.59
C ASP A 350 -20.83 38.23 -9.56
N ASP A 351 -21.17 38.02 -8.29
CA ASP A 351 -20.99 39.00 -7.21
C ASP A 351 -20.30 38.38 -5.98
N TRP A 352 -19.00 38.15 -6.08
CA TRP A 352 -18.18 37.72 -4.93
C TRP A 352 -17.81 38.91 -4.02
N PRO A 353 -17.91 38.80 -2.66
CA PRO A 353 -18.37 37.65 -1.87
C PRO A 353 -19.85 37.72 -1.47
N ALA A 354 -20.66 38.60 -2.09
CA ALA A 354 -22.02 38.86 -1.64
C ALA A 354 -22.91 37.62 -1.68
N VAL A 355 -22.72 36.75 -2.69
CA VAL A 355 -23.48 35.51 -2.89
C VAL A 355 -23.16 34.39 -1.89
N LEU A 356 -22.12 34.53 -1.05
CA LEU A 356 -21.71 33.47 -0.11
C LEU A 356 -22.81 33.06 0.88
N GLY A 357 -23.64 34.02 1.31
CA GLY A 357 -24.77 33.73 2.20
C GLY A 357 -25.80 32.82 1.54
N ASP A 358 -26.13 33.11 0.28
CA ASP A 358 -27.11 32.37 -0.50
C ASP A 358 -26.60 30.97 -0.86
N LEU A 359 -25.30 30.83 -1.19
CA LEU A 359 -24.66 29.52 -1.41
C LEU A 359 -24.77 28.63 -0.15
N SER A 360 -24.45 29.20 1.02
CA SER A 360 -24.53 28.46 2.28
C SER A 360 -25.97 28.06 2.63
N GLU A 361 -26.95 28.93 2.39
CA GLU A 361 -28.37 28.63 2.60
C GLU A 361 -28.87 27.55 1.63
N ALA A 362 -28.47 27.60 0.36
CA ALA A 362 -28.84 26.60 -0.64
C ALA A 362 -28.31 25.19 -0.29
N VAL A 363 -27.05 25.09 0.11
CA VAL A 363 -26.47 23.80 0.55
C VAL A 363 -27.16 23.31 1.82
N ALA A 364 -27.33 24.18 2.83
CA ALA A 364 -28.00 23.80 4.07
C ALA A 364 -29.46 23.35 3.86
N ALA A 365 -30.17 23.93 2.89
CA ALA A 365 -31.53 23.54 2.54
C ALA A 365 -31.62 22.13 1.92
N SER A 366 -30.57 21.68 1.23
CA SER A 366 -30.48 20.32 0.69
C SER A 366 -30.19 19.28 1.78
N GLY A 367 -29.62 19.70 2.92
CA GLY A 367 -29.17 18.82 4.00
C GLY A 367 -27.71 18.36 3.86
N ALA A 368 -27.01 18.81 2.82
CA ALA A 368 -25.57 18.65 2.66
C ALA A 368 -24.78 19.65 3.52
N GLU A 369 -23.49 19.39 3.70
CA GLU A 369 -22.57 20.26 4.41
C GLU A 369 -21.62 20.95 3.41
N LEU A 370 -21.37 22.24 3.63
CA LEU A 370 -20.42 23.03 2.85
C LEU A 370 -19.08 23.06 3.60
N ASP A 371 -18.16 22.16 3.25
CA ASP A 371 -16.85 21.99 3.91
C ASP A 371 -15.92 23.18 3.65
N SER A 372 -15.81 23.61 2.39
CA SER A 372 -14.98 24.76 2.02
C SER A 372 -15.55 25.57 0.86
N VAL A 373 -15.17 26.85 0.84
CA VAL A 373 -15.41 27.77 -0.28
C VAL A 373 -14.16 28.62 -0.46
N GLU A 374 -13.50 28.48 -1.59
CA GLU A 374 -12.22 29.12 -1.87
C GLU A 374 -12.26 29.82 -3.22
N ARG A 375 -11.65 31.01 -3.33
CA ARG A 375 -11.47 31.61 -4.67
C ARG A 375 -10.45 30.79 -5.42
N ALA A 376 -10.84 30.30 -6.59
CA ALA A 376 -9.94 29.51 -7.42
C ALA A 376 -9.03 30.41 -8.27
N ALA A 377 -7.89 29.87 -8.67
CA ALA A 377 -7.07 30.51 -9.69
C ALA A 377 -7.85 30.54 -11.03
N ARG A 378 -7.70 31.63 -11.79
CA ARG A 378 -8.33 31.71 -13.11
C ARG A 378 -7.68 30.75 -14.09
N THR A 379 -8.51 30.05 -14.87
CA THR A 379 -8.14 29.20 -16.00
C THR A 379 -8.57 29.85 -17.32
N ALA A 380 -8.17 29.27 -18.46
CA ALA A 380 -8.63 29.74 -19.77
C ALA A 380 -10.10 29.40 -20.06
N ALA A 381 -10.71 28.51 -19.27
CA ALA A 381 -12.11 28.14 -19.40
C ALA A 381 -13.06 29.13 -18.70
N ASP A 382 -12.55 29.97 -17.79
CA ASP A 382 -13.41 30.83 -16.97
C ASP A 382 -13.90 32.08 -17.73
N GLU A 383 -15.13 32.49 -17.44
CA GLU A 383 -15.68 33.74 -17.93
C GLU A 383 -14.92 34.96 -17.36
N PRO A 384 -14.45 35.91 -18.21
CA PRO A 384 -13.70 37.07 -17.75
C PRO A 384 -14.45 37.98 -16.76
N ASN A 385 -15.78 37.99 -16.84
CA ASN A 385 -16.70 38.77 -16.02
C ASN A 385 -17.23 38.03 -14.78
N ARG A 386 -16.82 36.78 -14.54
CA ARG A 386 -17.21 35.98 -13.36
C ARG A 386 -16.02 35.75 -12.44
N VAL A 387 -16.26 35.44 -11.18
CA VAL A 387 -15.23 35.04 -10.21
C VAL A 387 -15.28 33.53 -10.03
N PRO A 388 -14.22 32.79 -10.39
CA PRO A 388 -14.21 31.34 -10.17
C PRO A 388 -13.97 31.01 -8.69
N VAL A 389 -14.71 30.03 -8.20
CA VAL A 389 -14.71 29.55 -6.83
C VAL A 389 -14.74 28.05 -6.81
N GLU A 390 -13.98 27.43 -5.93
CA GLU A 390 -14.05 26.01 -5.63
C GLU A 390 -14.84 25.82 -4.35
N VAL A 391 -15.80 24.90 -4.40
CA VAL A 391 -16.59 24.48 -3.24
C VAL A 391 -16.42 23.00 -3.00
N ARG A 392 -16.39 22.63 -1.72
CA ARG A 392 -16.38 21.24 -1.27
C ARG A 392 -17.65 20.95 -0.48
N LEU A 393 -18.30 19.86 -0.83
CA LEU A 393 -19.57 19.44 -0.27
C LEU A 393 -19.43 18.04 0.33
N ASP A 394 -20.00 17.84 1.51
CA ASP A 394 -20.19 16.52 2.11
C ASP A 394 -21.67 16.14 2.10
N GLY A 395 -21.94 14.88 1.77
CA GLY A 395 -23.29 14.37 1.58
C GLY A 395 -23.43 12.90 1.97
N SER A 396 -24.66 12.40 1.90
CA SER A 396 -24.98 11.02 2.30
C SER A 396 -25.07 10.03 1.15
N GLY A 397 -24.75 10.47 -0.08
CA GLY A 397 -24.78 9.65 -1.28
C GLY A 397 -24.82 10.49 -2.57
N PRO A 398 -24.63 9.86 -3.74
CA PRO A 398 -24.58 10.55 -5.03
C PRO A 398 -25.81 11.41 -5.34
N ASP A 399 -27.02 10.86 -5.11
CA ASP A 399 -28.27 11.58 -5.37
C ASP A 399 -28.41 12.83 -4.50
N HIS A 400 -28.01 12.73 -3.23
CA HIS A 400 -28.06 13.87 -2.31
C HIS A 400 -27.04 14.95 -2.70
N LEU A 401 -25.83 14.58 -3.11
CA LEU A 401 -24.84 15.54 -3.61
C LEU A 401 -25.28 16.18 -4.94
N ALA A 402 -25.93 15.43 -5.82
CA ALA A 402 -26.50 15.96 -7.05
C ALA A 402 -27.61 17.00 -6.76
N ASP A 403 -28.49 16.71 -5.78
CA ASP A 403 -29.51 17.66 -5.32
C ASP A 403 -28.88 18.93 -4.71
N ALA A 404 -27.80 18.80 -3.94
CA ALA A 404 -27.06 19.93 -3.40
C ALA A 404 -26.42 20.80 -4.49
N LEU A 405 -25.79 20.19 -5.50
CA LEU A 405 -25.24 20.90 -6.66
C LEU A 405 -26.32 21.58 -7.49
N GLY A 406 -27.47 20.92 -7.67
CA GLY A 406 -28.64 21.52 -8.31
C GLY A 406 -29.18 22.73 -7.53
N SER A 407 -29.13 22.68 -6.20
CA SER A 407 -29.52 23.79 -5.33
C SER A 407 -28.55 24.97 -5.47
N LEU A 408 -27.24 24.70 -5.59
CA LEU A 408 -26.23 25.72 -5.89
C LEU A 408 -26.44 26.38 -7.25
N ALA A 409 -26.72 25.58 -8.29
CA ALA A 409 -26.98 26.07 -9.65
C ALA A 409 -28.28 26.90 -9.75
N ALA A 410 -29.18 26.78 -8.79
CA ALA A 410 -30.43 27.55 -8.73
C ALA A 410 -30.26 28.94 -8.05
N VAL A 411 -29.10 29.23 -7.45
CA VAL A 411 -28.81 30.53 -6.85
C VAL A 411 -28.55 31.56 -7.95
N ASP A 412 -29.20 32.72 -7.86
CA ASP A 412 -29.04 33.80 -8.83
C ASP A 412 -27.57 34.26 -8.92
N GLY A 413 -27.01 34.27 -10.14
CA GLY A 413 -25.62 34.68 -10.38
C GLY A 413 -24.57 33.61 -10.05
N VAL A 414 -24.98 32.34 -10.03
CA VAL A 414 -24.11 31.17 -9.83
C VAL A 414 -24.23 30.25 -11.03
N GLU A 415 -23.10 29.85 -11.60
CA GLU A 415 -23.02 28.79 -12.60
C GLU A 415 -22.09 27.68 -12.09
N VAL A 416 -22.53 26.42 -12.17
CA VAL A 416 -21.69 25.26 -11.86
C VAL A 416 -20.94 24.87 -13.13
N ALA A 417 -19.66 25.25 -13.23
CA ALA A 417 -18.84 25.00 -14.42
C ALA A 417 -18.38 23.54 -14.52
N SER A 418 -18.11 22.89 -13.39
CA SER A 418 -17.76 21.45 -13.33
C SER A 418 -17.91 20.90 -11.92
N HIS A 419 -18.08 19.58 -11.81
CA HIS A 419 -18.06 18.89 -10.51
C HIS A 419 -17.53 17.45 -10.61
N SER A 420 -17.07 16.94 -9.48
CA SER A 420 -16.47 15.59 -9.32
C SER A 420 -17.46 14.43 -9.52
N LEU A 421 -18.78 14.62 -9.29
CA LEU A 421 -19.77 13.55 -9.46
C LEU A 421 -19.85 12.98 -10.88
N ASP A 422 -19.49 13.75 -11.92
CA ASP A 422 -19.50 13.27 -13.31
C ASP A 422 -18.48 12.15 -13.54
N ARG A 423 -17.42 12.09 -12.72
CA ARG A 423 -16.41 11.02 -12.78
C ARG A 423 -16.91 9.72 -12.17
N CYS A 424 -17.85 9.77 -11.22
CA CYS A 424 -18.36 8.59 -10.51
C CYS A 424 -19.35 7.76 -11.34
N VAL A 425 -19.95 8.34 -12.41
CA VAL A 425 -20.98 7.69 -13.24
C VAL A 425 -20.37 7.00 -14.48
N GLY A 426 -19.05 7.11 -14.68
CA GLY A 426 -18.37 6.73 -15.92
C GLY A 426 -18.19 5.23 -16.21
N GLU A 427 -18.31 4.31 -15.25
CA GLU A 427 -17.88 2.91 -15.45
C GLU A 427 -18.90 1.83 -15.03
N SER A 428 -20.09 2.20 -14.57
CA SER A 428 -21.12 1.22 -14.15
C SER A 428 -22.28 1.01 -15.13
N ALA A 429 -22.23 1.59 -16.33
CA ALA A 429 -23.37 1.61 -17.27
C ALA A 429 -23.29 0.68 -18.49
N ASP A 430 -22.24 -0.16 -18.64
CA ASP A 430 -22.13 -1.13 -19.74
C ASP A 430 -21.95 -2.57 -19.23
N SER A 431 -22.92 -3.08 -18.47
CA SER A 431 -23.26 -4.52 -18.49
C SER A 431 -24.71 -4.75 -18.05
N ALA A 432 -25.60 -4.85 -19.04
CA ALA A 432 -26.96 -5.36 -18.90
C ALA A 432 -27.19 -6.49 -19.92
#